data_AF-A0AAW1M0J5-F1
#
_entry.id   AF-A0AAW1M0J5-F1
#
_cell.length_a   1.000
_cell.length_b   1.000
_cell.length_c   1.000
_cell.angle_alpha   90.00
_cell.angle_beta   90.00
_cell.angle_gamma   90.00
#
_symmetry.space_group_name_H-M   'P 1'
#
loop_
_entity.id
_entity.type
_entity.pdbx_description
1 polymer ?
#
loop_
_entity_poly.entity_id
_entity_poly.type
_entity_poly.pdbx_seq_one_letter_code
_entity_poly.pdbx_strand_id
1 'polypeptide(L)'
;MGLAAKEIRIATYKSEDNFEVSGTQCFIATYKSEDNFEVSGTQCFINSKKFTIINLYKQPKSNVDSFLHLLSCLLDELFMPDQIFFICGDFNIDLKTISNEQQTFINLPHLAFL
;
A
#
# COMPACT_ATOMS: atom_id res chain seq x y z
N MET A 1 -14.72 11.69 -1.48
CA MET A 1 -15.47 10.42 -1.44
C MET A 1 -14.78 9.54 -0.42
N GLY A 2 -15.48 9.07 0.63
CA GLY A 2 -14.86 8.35 1.74
C GLY A 2 -14.46 6.92 1.37
N LEU A 3 -13.22 6.54 1.70
CA LEU A 3 -12.68 5.19 1.55
C LEU A 3 -13.38 4.24 2.53
N ALA A 4 -14.35 3.46 2.06
CA ALA A 4 -15.04 2.47 2.89
C ALA A 4 -14.30 1.11 2.82
N ALA A 5 -13.48 0.81 3.83
CA ALA A 5 -12.84 -0.49 3.97
C ALA A 5 -13.89 -1.57 4.25
N LYS A 6 -13.88 -2.66 3.47
CA LYS A 6 -14.93 -3.69 3.53
C LYS A 6 -14.74 -4.70 4.67
N GLU A 7 -13.54 -4.87 5.23
CA GLU A 7 -13.31 -5.71 6.43
C GLU A 7 -11.90 -5.51 7.00
N ILE A 8 -11.75 -4.87 8.17
CA ILE A 8 -10.45 -4.76 8.86
C ILE A 8 -10.30 -5.96 9.81
N ARG A 9 -9.42 -6.91 9.49
CA ARG A 9 -9.05 -8.02 10.38
C ARG A 9 -7.68 -7.77 11.01
N ILE A 10 -7.68 -7.35 12.27
CA ILE A 10 -6.45 -7.12 13.05
C ILE A 10 -6.05 -8.44 13.72
N ALA A 11 -4.87 -8.98 13.37
CA ALA A 11 -4.26 -10.10 14.07
C ALA A 11 -2.92 -9.65 14.64
N THR A 12 -2.77 -9.74 15.97
CA THR A 12 -1.56 -9.35 16.69
C THR A 12 -0.72 -10.59 16.99
N TYR A 13 0.53 -10.61 16.55
CA TYR A 13 1.49 -11.66 16.88
C TYR A 13 2.64 -11.07 17.70
N LYS A 14 3.10 -11.81 18.71
CA LYS A 14 4.31 -11.51 19.49
C LYS A 14 5.21 -12.74 19.45
N SER A 15 6.43 -12.59 18.94
CA SER A 15 7.45 -13.64 18.90
C SER A 15 8.57 -13.31 19.89
N GLU A 16 9.08 -14.32 20.61
CA GLU A 16 10.16 -14.19 21.60
C GLU A 16 11.55 -14.57 21.05
N ASP A 17 11.70 -14.86 19.75
CA ASP A 17 12.99 -15.25 19.16
C ASP A 17 13.70 -14.06 18.51
N ASN A 18 14.92 -13.69 18.99
CA ASN A 18 16.00 -12.81 18.46
C ASN A 18 15.66 -11.51 17.67
N PHE A 19 14.41 -11.27 17.34
CA PHE A 19 13.79 -10.19 16.58
C PHE A 19 12.46 -9.93 17.28
N GLU A 20 12.42 -8.87 18.10
CA GLU A 20 11.20 -8.53 18.81
C GLU A 20 10.18 -7.96 17.81
N VAL A 21 9.25 -8.82 17.38
CA VAL A 21 8.05 -8.39 16.68
C VAL A 21 6.99 -8.12 17.74
N SER A 22 6.66 -6.84 17.93
CA SER A 22 5.61 -6.40 18.85
C SER A 22 4.52 -5.67 18.06
N GLY A 23 3.25 -5.91 18.39
CA GLY A 23 2.12 -5.21 17.77
C GLY A 23 2.01 -5.38 16.25
N THR A 24 1.25 -6.38 15.80
CA THR A 24 0.89 -6.49 14.38
C THR A 24 -0.55 -6.02 14.17
N GLN A 25 -0.76 -5.13 13.20
CA GLN A 25 -2.09 -4.72 12.75
C GLN A 25 -2.22 -5.03 11.26
N CYS A 26 -3.05 -6.01 10.94
CA CYS A 26 -3.41 -6.31 9.56
C CYS A 26 -4.68 -5.55 9.17
N PHE A 27 -4.77 -5.13 7.92
CA PHE A 27 -5.98 -4.58 7.32
C PHE A 27 -6.12 -5.07 5.89
N ILE A 28 -7.35 -5.32 5.47
CA ILE A 28 -7.68 -5.64 4.09
C ILE A 28 -8.73 -4.63 3.67
N ALA A 29 -8.51 -3.92 2.56
CA ALA A 29 -9.51 -3.03 2.02
C ALA A 29 -9.69 -3.31 0.54
N THR A 30 -10.90 -3.68 0.15
CA THR A 30 -11.27 -3.80 -1.25
C THR A 30 -12.04 -2.55 -1.64
N TYR A 31 -11.48 -1.74 -2.53
CA TYR A 31 -12.15 -0.57 -3.08
C TYR A 31 -12.82 -0.96 -4.39
N LYS A 32 -14.10 -1.30 -4.29
CA LYS A 32 -14.94 -1.55 -5.46
C LYS A 32 -15.38 -0.22 -6.09
N SER A 33 -14.50 0.37 -6.90
CA SER A 33 -14.90 1.31 -7.96
C SER A 33 -15.02 0.56 -9.30
N GLU A 34 -15.43 1.22 -10.37
CA GLU A 34 -15.46 0.67 -11.74
C GLU A 34 -14.09 0.12 -12.19
N ASP A 35 -13.01 0.48 -11.48
CA ASP A 35 -11.62 0.16 -11.80
C ASP A 35 -11.01 -1.00 -10.98
N ASN A 36 -11.77 -1.63 -10.07
CA ASN A 36 -11.34 -2.70 -9.16
C ASN A 36 -9.92 -2.46 -8.56
N PHE A 37 -9.86 -1.64 -7.52
CA PHE A 37 -8.63 -1.40 -6.75
C PHE A 37 -8.66 -2.27 -5.49
N GLU A 38 -7.73 -3.22 -5.40
CA GLU A 38 -7.64 -4.12 -4.26
C GLU A 38 -6.37 -3.82 -3.46
N VAL A 39 -6.51 -3.65 -2.15
CA VAL A 39 -5.39 -3.48 -1.25
C VAL A 39 -5.48 -4.40 -0.05
N SER A 40 -4.32 -4.92 0.34
CA SER A 40 -4.10 -5.57 1.62
C SER A 40 -2.86 -4.96 2.24
N GLY A 41 -2.86 -4.82 3.57
CA GLY A 41 -1.72 -4.24 4.26
C GLY A 41 -1.53 -4.81 5.64
N THR A 42 -0.31 -4.70 6.13
CA THR A 42 0.04 -5.03 7.50
C THR A 42 1.03 -4.02 8.05
N GLN A 43 0.85 -3.69 9.31
CA GLN A 43 1.78 -2.88 10.08
C GLN A 43 2.36 -3.73 11.19
N CYS A 44 3.66 -3.67 11.39
CA CYS A 44 4.33 -4.34 12.51
C CYS A 44 5.43 -3.46 13.10
N PHE A 45 5.76 -3.66 14.37
CA PHE A 45 6.98 -3.09 14.95
C PHE A 45 8.05 -4.17 15.01
N ILE A 46 9.25 -3.80 14.56
CA ILE A 46 10.44 -4.63 14.63
C ILE A 46 11.57 -3.77 15.20
N ASN A 47 12.13 -4.17 16.35
CA ASN A 47 13.19 -3.43 17.04
C ASN A 47 12.87 -1.93 17.21
N SER A 48 11.65 -1.63 17.66
CA SER A 48 11.10 -0.26 17.83
C SER A 48 10.96 0.57 16.56
N LYS A 49 11.14 -0.02 15.37
CA LYS A 49 10.82 0.61 14.09
C LYS A 49 9.49 0.12 13.57
N LYS A 50 8.65 1.04 13.08
CA LYS A 50 7.38 0.70 12.45
C LYS A 50 7.62 0.34 10.98
N PHE A 51 7.03 -0.76 10.55
CA PHE A 51 7.01 -1.22 9.17
C PHE A 51 5.57 -1.26 8.69
N THR A 52 5.34 -0.76 7.47
CA THR A 52 4.06 -0.88 6.78
C THR A 52 4.30 -1.56 5.45
N ILE A 53 3.69 -2.72 5.25
CA ILE A 53 3.72 -3.46 3.99
C ILE A 53 2.34 -3.37 3.36
N ILE A 54 2.27 -2.92 2.12
CA ILE A 54 1.04 -2.77 1.35
C ILE A 54 1.19 -3.58 0.06
N ASN A 55 0.28 -4.53 -0.13
CA ASN A 55 0.14 -5.28 -1.36
C ASN A 55 -1.08 -4.77 -2.14
N LEU A 56 -0.85 -4.31 -3.37
CA LEU A 56 -1.87 -3.72 -4.24
C LEU A 56 -2.09 -4.58 -5.48
N TYR A 57 -3.32 -4.59 -5.96
CA TYR A 57 -3.65 -5.12 -7.26
C TYR A 57 -4.48 -4.11 -8.04
N LYS A 58 -4.03 -3.84 -9.27
CA LYS A 58 -4.79 -3.10 -10.27
C LYS A 58 -5.15 -4.04 -11.41
N GLN A 59 -6.41 -4.04 -11.83
CA GLN A 59 -6.86 -4.85 -12.95
C GLN A 59 -6.13 -4.46 -14.28
N PRO A 60 -5.78 -5.43 -15.16
CA PRO A 60 -5.05 -5.17 -16.42
C PRO A 60 -5.67 -4.22 -17.45
N LYS A 61 -6.91 -3.74 -17.22
CA LYS A 61 -7.65 -2.86 -18.15
C LYS A 61 -8.36 -1.71 -17.46
N SER A 62 -8.18 -1.55 -16.16
CA SER A 62 -8.76 -0.42 -15.43
C SER A 62 -7.97 0.86 -15.64
N ASN A 63 -8.61 2.00 -15.38
CA ASN A 63 -8.03 3.31 -15.56
C ASN A 63 -6.80 3.52 -14.64
N VAL A 64 -5.66 3.87 -15.25
CA VAL A 64 -4.40 4.07 -14.53
C VAL A 64 -4.45 5.32 -13.66
N ASP A 65 -5.01 6.43 -14.15
CA ASP A 65 -5.12 7.68 -13.39
C ASP A 65 -5.97 7.51 -12.12
N SER A 66 -7.11 6.82 -12.23
CA SER A 66 -7.96 6.46 -11.09
C SER A 66 -7.17 5.65 -10.05
N PHE A 67 -6.40 4.66 -10.50
CA PHE A 67 -5.56 3.85 -9.63
C PHE A 67 -4.47 4.70 -8.93
N LEU A 68 -3.75 5.54 -9.68
CA LEU A 68 -2.71 6.41 -9.12
C LEU A 68 -3.28 7.42 -8.13
N HIS A 69 -4.48 7.95 -8.40
CA HIS A 69 -5.20 8.82 -7.48
C HIS A 69 -5.55 8.11 -6.16
N LEU A 70 -6.16 6.91 -6.25
CA LEU A 70 -6.48 6.11 -5.07
C LEU A 70 -5.24 5.70 -4.28
N LEU A 71 -4.15 5.35 -4.97
CA LEU A 71 -2.86 5.05 -4.36
C LEU A 71 -2.29 6.28 -3.64
N SER A 72 -2.33 7.47 -4.24
CA SER A 72 -1.90 8.70 -3.58
C SER A 72 -2.69 8.97 -2.31
N CYS A 73 -4.02 8.86 -2.36
CA CYS A 73 -4.87 9.04 -1.17
C CYS A 73 -4.55 8.02 -0.07
N LEU A 74 -4.36 6.75 -0.45
CA LEU A 74 -3.98 5.69 0.50
C LEU A 74 -2.62 5.99 1.15
N LEU A 75 -1.65 6.47 0.37
CA LEU A 75 -0.33 6.82 0.89
C LEU A 75 -0.41 8.00 1.85
N ASP A 76 -1.17 9.04 1.53
CA ASP A 76 -1.37 10.18 2.42
C ASP A 76 -2.05 9.78 3.74
N GLU A 77 -2.97 8.80 3.73
CA GLU A 77 -3.62 8.29 4.95
C GLU A 77 -2.71 7.41 5.81
N LEU A 78 -1.87 6.59 5.18
CA LEU A 78 -1.03 5.62 5.90
C LEU A 78 0.31 6.19 6.31
N PHE A 79 0.81 7.22 5.60
CA PHE A 79 2.14 7.76 5.80
C PHE A 79 2.33 8.32 7.21
N MET A 80 3.50 8.05 7.77
CA MET A 80 3.94 8.56 9.07
C MET A 80 5.43 8.82 8.94
N PRO A 81 5.95 9.89 9.55
CA PRO A 81 7.38 10.06 9.72
C PRO A 81 8.00 8.84 10.42
N ASP A 82 9.22 8.46 10.04
CA ASP A 82 10.04 7.44 10.69
C ASP A 82 9.55 5.97 10.62
N GLN A 83 8.64 5.64 9.70
CA GLN A 83 8.32 4.25 9.36
C GLN A 83 8.94 3.81 8.02
N ILE A 84 9.21 2.51 7.92
CA ILE A 84 9.66 1.88 6.67
C ILE A 84 8.43 1.38 5.91
N PHE A 85 8.27 1.85 4.67
CA PHE A 85 7.20 1.44 3.77
C PHE A 85 7.69 0.45 2.72
N PHE A 86 6.91 -0.61 2.53
CA PHE A 86 7.03 -1.51 1.39
C PHE A 86 5.71 -1.47 0.62
N ILE A 87 5.80 -1.18 -0.67
CA ILE A 87 4.67 -1.32 -1.59
C ILE A 87 5.02 -2.42 -2.58
N CYS A 88 4.14 -3.40 -2.71
CA CYS A 88 4.29 -4.52 -3.61
C CYS A 88 2.96 -4.87 -4.27
N GLY A 89 3.01 -5.85 -5.18
CA GLY A 89 1.85 -6.41 -5.83
C GLY A 89 1.91 -6.28 -7.36
N ASP A 90 0.76 -6.44 -8.00
CA ASP A 90 0.63 -6.40 -9.45
C ASP A 90 -0.17 -5.17 -9.88
N PHE A 91 0.58 -4.14 -10.29
CA PHE A 91 0.00 -2.88 -10.73
C PHE A 91 -0.51 -2.95 -12.18
N ASN A 92 -0.14 -3.96 -12.98
CA ASN A 92 -0.47 -3.98 -14.41
C ASN A 92 -0.27 -2.61 -15.10
N ILE A 93 0.87 -1.97 -14.84
CA ILE A 93 1.31 -0.71 -15.48
C ILE A 93 2.62 -1.02 -16.20
N ASP A 94 2.75 -0.59 -17.45
CA ASP A 94 4.02 -0.67 -18.16
C ASP A 94 4.92 0.51 -17.77
N LEU A 95 5.86 0.24 -16.88
CA LEU A 95 6.88 1.21 -16.45
C LEU A 95 8.12 1.22 -17.35
N LYS A 96 8.18 0.40 -18.42
CA LYS A 96 9.34 0.32 -19.32
C LYS A 96 9.27 1.38 -20.42
N THR A 97 8.07 1.84 -20.74
CA THR A 97 7.86 2.92 -21.72
C THR A 97 7.79 4.27 -21.02
N ILE A 98 8.43 5.29 -21.61
CA ILE A 98 8.26 6.67 -21.13
C ILE A 98 6.84 7.11 -21.47
N SER A 99 5.99 7.21 -20.45
CA SER A 99 4.60 7.64 -20.55
C SER A 99 4.27 8.62 -19.43
N ASN A 100 3.16 9.35 -19.57
CA ASN A 100 2.65 10.20 -18.49
C ASN A 100 2.34 9.39 -17.24
N GLU A 101 1.81 8.17 -17.41
CA GLU A 101 1.51 7.24 -16.31
C GLU A 101 2.78 6.84 -15.54
N GLN A 102 3.86 6.53 -16.27
CA GLN A 102 5.16 6.23 -15.67
C GLN A 102 5.69 7.42 -14.86
N GLN A 103 5.63 8.63 -15.43
CA GLN A 103 6.07 9.85 -14.72
C GLN A 103 5.23 10.11 -13.48
N THR A 104 3.91 9.97 -13.57
CA THR A 104 3.02 10.14 -12.41
C THR A 104 3.30 9.09 -11.34
N PHE A 105 3.51 7.82 -11.71
CA PHE A 105 3.85 6.76 -10.78
C PHE A 105 5.19 7.03 -10.07
N ILE A 106 6.21 7.49 -10.81
CA ILE A 106 7.54 7.79 -10.23
C ILE A 106 7.48 9.03 -9.32
N ASN A 107 6.60 9.97 -9.60
CA ASN A 107 6.44 11.20 -8.83
C ASN A 107 5.39 11.10 -7.71
N LEU A 108 4.83 9.92 -7.45
CA LEU A 108 3.87 9.75 -6.37
C LEU A 108 4.51 10.15 -5.03
N PRO A 109 3.81 10.94 -4.20
CA PRO A 109 4.30 11.31 -2.88
C PRO A 109 4.64 10.06 -2.05
N HIS A 110 5.68 10.17 -1.23
CA HIS A 110 6.12 9.10 -0.32
C HIS A 110 6.68 7.83 -0.99
N LEU A 111 6.67 7.74 -2.32
CA LEU A 111 7.45 6.75 -3.06
C LEU A 111 8.89 7.25 -3.22
N ALA A 112 9.81 6.63 -2.47
CA ALA A 112 11.23 6.72 -2.74
C ALA A 112 11.66 5.41 -3.43
N PHE A 113 12.10 5.51 -4.68
CA PHE A 113 12.73 4.39 -5.38
C PHE A 113 14.14 4.21 -4.82
N LEU A 114 14.43 3.01 -4.29
CA LEU A 114 15.79 2.57 -3.95
C LEU A 114 16.52 2.09 -5.21
#